data_AF-Q67R66-F1
#
_entry.id   AF-Q67R66-F1
#
_cell.length_a   1.000
_cell.length_b   1.000
_cell.length_c   1.000
_cell.angle_alpha   90.00
_cell.angle_beta   90.00
_cell.angle_gamma   90.00
#
_symmetry.space_group_name_H-M   'P 1'
#
loop_
_entity.id
_entity.type
_entity.pdbx_description
1 polymer ?
#
loop_
_entity_poly.entity_id
_entity_poly.type
_entity_poly.pdbx_seq_one_letter_code
_entity_poly.pdbx_strand_id
1 'polypeptide(L)'
;MADDLEALLLHAFIDLIEERKAAGRRELVATHETIAQWLSDRTGLNVTPRHVQYLTLALRDGQIIDIGGGGIGRPNTYDTREAQMGTDAFWDQVEAFLMVWRMPGREALRKADPGA
;
A
#
# COMPACT_ATOMS: atom_id res chain seq x y z
N MET A 1 -18.65 -6.79 0.25
CA MET A 1 -17.83 -5.79 0.95
C MET A 1 -16.49 -6.39 1.36
N ALA A 2 -15.79 -7.04 0.41
CA ALA A 2 -14.42 -7.50 0.63
C ALA A 2 -13.49 -6.65 -0.24
N ASP A 3 -13.93 -6.39 -1.48
CA ASP A 3 -13.34 -5.42 -2.43
C ASP A 3 -13.07 -4.05 -1.79
N ASP A 4 -13.94 -3.61 -0.86
CA ASP A 4 -13.78 -2.32 -0.17
C ASP A 4 -12.51 -2.26 0.70
N LEU A 5 -12.08 -3.37 1.30
CA LEU A 5 -10.92 -3.39 2.20
C LEU A 5 -9.60 -3.35 1.42
N GLU A 6 -9.52 -4.11 0.34
CA GLU A 6 -8.34 -4.12 -0.53
C GLU A 6 -8.18 -2.77 -1.23
N ALA A 7 -9.27 -2.19 -1.74
CA ALA A 7 -9.28 -0.85 -2.32
C ALA A 7 -8.88 0.21 -1.28
N LEU A 8 -9.51 0.22 -0.10
CA LEU A 8 -9.18 1.18 0.97
C LEU A 8 -7.69 1.12 1.35
N LEU A 9 -7.14 -0.08 1.51
CA LEU A 9 -5.74 -0.25 1.88
C LEU A 9 -4.79 0.21 0.76
N LEU A 10 -5.10 -0.13 -0.50
CA LEU A 10 -4.30 0.27 -1.65
C LEU A 10 -4.30 1.78 -1.82
N HIS A 11 -5.48 2.42 -1.82
CA HIS A 11 -5.59 3.87 -1.95
C HIS A 11 -4.88 4.58 -0.80
N ALA A 12 -5.09 4.14 0.45
CA ALA A 12 -4.38 4.71 1.60
C ALA A 12 -2.85 4.58 1.49
N PHE A 13 -2.36 3.51 0.86
CA PHE A 13 -0.92 3.34 0.62
C PHE A 13 -0.40 4.26 -0.50
N ILE A 14 -1.14 4.45 -1.59
CA ILE A 14 -0.80 5.42 -2.64
C ILE A 14 -0.80 6.84 -2.06
N ASP A 15 -1.82 7.21 -1.29
CA ASP A 15 -1.91 8.52 -0.65
C ASP A 15 -0.70 8.80 0.25
N LEU A 16 -0.22 7.80 1.01
CA LEU A 16 1.00 7.94 1.81
C LEU A 16 2.24 8.29 0.98
N ILE A 17 2.35 7.75 -0.25
CA ILE A 17 3.46 8.06 -1.16
C ILE A 17 3.31 9.48 -1.71
N GLU A 18 2.12 9.81 -2.21
CA GLU A 18 1.85 11.11 -2.85
C GLU A 18 1.94 12.28 -1.86
N GLU A 19 1.52 12.09 -0.60
CA GLU A 19 1.68 13.12 0.44
C GLU A 19 3.15 13.42 0.74
N ARG A 20 4.02 12.40 0.69
CA ARG A 20 5.47 12.63 0.85
C ARG A 20 6.01 13.44 -0.32
N LYS A 21 5.51 13.21 -1.53
CA LYS A 21 5.84 14.02 -2.71
C LYS A 21 5.35 15.44 -2.60
N ALA A 22 4.11 15.63 -2.15
CA ALA A 22 3.56 16.96 -1.88
C ALA A 22 4.37 17.73 -0.83
N ALA A 23 4.98 17.02 0.14
CA ALA A 23 5.91 17.59 1.12
C ALA A 23 7.34 17.81 0.58
N GLY A 24 7.56 17.69 -0.73
CA GLY A 24 8.84 17.92 -1.40
C GLY A 24 9.85 16.78 -1.27
N ARG A 25 9.41 15.57 -0.89
CA ARG A 25 10.27 14.37 -0.90
C ARG A 25 10.12 13.63 -2.22
N ARG A 26 11.19 12.99 -2.71
CA ARG A 26 11.12 12.25 -3.97
C ARG A 26 10.34 10.94 -3.83
N GLU A 27 10.51 10.25 -2.70
CA GLU A 27 10.00 8.91 -2.47
C GLU A 27 9.52 8.80 -1.01
N LEU A 28 8.65 7.83 -0.73
CA LEU A 28 8.35 7.41 0.62
C LEU A 28 9.50 6.55 1.15
N VAL A 29 10.12 6.93 2.25
CA VAL A 29 11.19 6.16 2.91
C VAL A 29 10.68 5.61 4.24
N ALA A 30 10.44 4.29 4.32
CA ALA A 30 9.87 3.68 5.51
C ALA A 30 10.13 2.16 5.61
N THR A 31 10.04 1.61 6.82
CA THR A 31 9.96 0.16 7.03
C THR A 31 8.51 -0.32 6.89
N HIS A 32 8.31 -1.62 6.69
CA HIS A 32 6.97 -2.20 6.70
C HIS A 32 6.25 -2.01 8.04
N GLU A 33 6.97 -1.95 9.15
CA GLU A 33 6.39 -1.67 10.49
C GLU A 33 5.83 -0.25 10.56
N THR A 34 6.59 0.74 10.09
CA THR A 34 6.14 2.12 10.06
C THR A 34 4.94 2.30 9.14
N ILE A 35 4.95 1.69 7.95
CA ILE A 35 3.82 1.74 7.02
C ILE A 35 2.59 1.06 7.62
N ALA A 36 2.74 -0.11 8.26
CA ALA A 36 1.64 -0.83 8.88
C ALA A 36 0.95 0.02 9.96
N GLN A 37 1.73 0.71 10.79
CA GLN A 37 1.20 1.64 11.78
C GLN A 37 0.40 2.77 11.11
N TRP A 38 0.98 3.46 10.12
CA TRP A 38 0.30 4.57 9.44
C TRP A 38 -0.99 4.13 8.72
N LEU A 39 -0.97 2.97 8.06
CA LEU A 39 -2.15 2.44 7.39
C LEU A 39 -3.22 2.04 8.40
N SER A 40 -2.85 1.46 9.54
CA SER A 40 -3.80 1.12 10.61
C SER A 40 -4.46 2.38 11.18
N ASP A 41 -3.67 3.43 11.43
CA ASP A 41 -4.16 4.70 11.97
C ASP A 41 -5.13 5.39 11.01
N ARG A 42 -4.87 5.33 9.70
CA ARG A 42 -5.70 5.97 8.66
C ARG A 42 -6.96 5.21 8.32
N THR A 43 -6.87 3.90 8.22
CA THR A 43 -7.96 3.06 7.71
C THR A 43 -8.82 2.46 8.83
N GLY A 44 -8.33 2.49 10.07
CA GLY A 44 -8.95 1.79 11.20
C GLY A 44 -8.80 0.27 11.14
N LEU A 45 -8.08 -0.26 10.14
CA LEU A 45 -7.81 -1.69 9.98
C LEU A 45 -6.65 -2.15 10.88
N ASN A 46 -6.60 -3.45 11.16
CA ASN A 46 -5.48 -4.07 11.86
C ASN A 46 -4.38 -4.46 10.86
N VAL A 47 -3.65 -3.46 10.34
CA VAL A 47 -2.60 -3.69 9.34
C VAL A 47 -1.31 -4.12 10.04
N THR A 48 -0.69 -5.19 9.55
CA THR A 48 0.55 -5.74 10.10
C THR A 48 1.70 -5.55 9.10
N PRO A 49 2.97 -5.62 9.53
CA PRO A 49 4.11 -5.55 8.61
C PRO A 49 4.06 -6.63 7.51
N ARG A 50 3.46 -7.78 7.82
CA ARG A 50 3.24 -8.87 6.84
C ARG A 50 2.20 -8.48 5.79
N HIS A 51 1.11 -7.81 6.17
CA HIS A 51 0.12 -7.29 5.21
C HIS A 51 0.78 -6.27 4.26
N VAL A 52 1.63 -5.38 4.81
CA VAL A 52 2.39 -4.44 3.98
C VAL A 52 3.34 -5.16 3.03
N GLN A 53 4.05 -6.19 3.49
CA GLN A 53 4.91 -6.99 2.63
C GLN A 53 4.14 -7.63 1.46
N TYR A 54 2.95 -8.18 1.71
CA TYR A 54 2.13 -8.75 0.64
C TYR A 54 1.60 -7.68 -0.32
N LEU A 55 1.16 -6.54 0.21
CA LEU A 55 0.72 -5.40 -0.58
C LEU A 55 1.85 -4.92 -1.50
N THR A 56 3.03 -4.63 -0.94
CA THR A 56 4.13 -4.05 -1.70
C THR A 56 4.68 -5.01 -2.75
N LEU A 57 4.78 -6.31 -2.44
CA LEU A 57 5.12 -7.33 -3.44
C LEU A 57 4.10 -7.39 -4.57
N ALA A 58 2.80 -7.45 -4.24
CA ALA A 58 1.75 -7.54 -5.25
C ALA A 58 1.67 -6.28 -6.13
N LEU A 59 1.81 -5.08 -5.54
CA LEU A 59 1.82 -3.82 -6.28
C LEU A 59 3.06 -3.67 -7.18
N ARG A 60 4.22 -4.16 -6.72
CA ARG A 60 5.43 -4.21 -7.55
C ARG A 60 5.26 -5.16 -8.73
N ASP A 61 4.76 -6.36 -8.50
CA ASP A 61 4.52 -7.35 -9.55
C ASP A 61 3.44 -6.87 -10.53
N GLY A 62 2.42 -6.17 -10.02
CA GLY A 62 1.39 -5.49 -10.80
C GLY A 62 1.85 -4.19 -11.47
N GLN A 63 3.14 -3.83 -11.36
CA GLN A 63 3.73 -2.64 -11.98
C GLN A 63 3.06 -1.31 -11.58
N ILE A 64 2.51 -1.23 -10.37
CA ILE A 64 1.89 -0.01 -9.81
C ILE A 64 2.92 0.84 -9.08
N ILE A 65 3.83 0.20 -8.34
CA ILE A 65 4.89 0.89 -7.58
C ILE A 65 6.27 0.38 -7.97
N ASP A 66 7.26 1.24 -7.78
CA ASP A 66 8.67 0.89 -7.71
C ASP A 66 9.10 0.79 -6.23
N ILE A 67 9.91 -0.21 -5.91
CA ILE A 67 10.49 -0.39 -4.57
C ILE A 67 12.01 -0.40 -4.70
N GLY A 68 12.65 0.59 -4.07
CA GLY A 68 14.09 0.65 -3.90
C GLY A 68 14.52 0.41 -2.45
N GLY A 69 15.81 0.58 -2.17
CA GLY A 69 16.35 0.54 -0.80
C GLY A 69 17.34 -0.59 -0.51
N GLY A 70 17.84 -0.59 0.73
CA GLY A 70 19.15 -1.15 1.10
C GLY A 70 19.18 -2.58 1.63
N GLY A 71 18.10 -3.34 1.55
CA GLY A 71 18.03 -4.72 2.05
C GLY A 71 17.74 -4.84 3.55
N ILE A 72 18.01 -6.02 4.12
CA ILE A 72 17.61 -6.40 5.49
C ILE A 72 18.10 -5.36 6.52
N GLY A 73 17.17 -4.83 7.32
CA GLY A 73 17.46 -3.90 8.41
C GLY A 73 17.54 -2.42 8.02
N ARG A 74 17.24 -2.04 6.77
CA ARG A 74 17.15 -0.64 6.31
C ARG A 74 15.74 -0.31 5.80
N PRO A 75 15.33 0.97 5.83
CA PRO A 75 14.09 1.38 5.20
C PRO A 75 14.16 1.18 3.68
N ASN A 76 13.02 0.83 3.09
CA ASN A 76 12.85 0.80 1.64
C ASN A 76 12.40 2.18 1.16
N THR A 77 12.56 2.40 -0.14
CA THR A 77 11.95 3.53 -0.83
C THR A 77 10.79 3.04 -1.67
N TYR A 78 9.72 3.83 -1.74
CA TYR A 78 8.52 3.51 -2.52
C TYR A 78 8.13 4.72 -3.36
N ASP A 79 7.84 4.46 -4.63
CA ASP A 79 7.36 5.44 -5.59
C ASP A 79 6.23 4.84 -6.43
N THR A 80 5.26 5.65 -6.84
CA THR A 80 4.23 5.25 -7.81
C THR A 80 4.80 5.33 -9.22
N ARG A 81 4.32 4.47 -10.12
CA ARG A 81 4.71 4.51 -11.53
C ARG A 81 3.88 5.48 -12.37
N GLU A 82 3.03 6.28 -11.71
CA GLU A 82 2.14 7.25 -12.36
C GLU A 82 2.89 8.20 -13.29
N ALA A 83 4.03 8.75 -12.86
CA ALA A 83 4.83 9.66 -13.70
C ALA A 83 5.41 8.98 -14.95
N GLN A 84 5.62 7.66 -14.93
CA GLN A 84 6.16 6.89 -16.05
C GLN A 84 5.03 6.46 -17.01
N MET A 85 3.85 6.16 -16.48
CA MET A 85 2.70 5.63 -17.24
C MET A 85 1.78 6.73 -17.79
N GLY A 86 1.68 7.85 -17.08
CA GLY A 86 0.59 8.81 -17.23
C GLY A 86 -0.59 8.47 -16.32
N THR A 87 -1.28 9.50 -15.81
CA THR A 87 -2.35 9.39 -14.81
C THR A 87 -3.45 8.40 -15.21
N ASP A 88 -4.03 8.53 -16.40
CA ASP A 88 -5.14 7.66 -16.83
C ASP A 88 -4.73 6.19 -16.87
N ALA A 89 -3.61 5.89 -17.53
CA ALA A 89 -3.09 4.52 -17.65
C ALA A 89 -2.70 3.91 -16.29
N PHE A 90 -2.20 4.75 -15.37
CA PHE A 90 -1.89 4.32 -14.01
C PHE A 90 -3.16 3.91 -13.25
N TRP A 91 -4.21 4.72 -13.29
CA TRP A 91 -5.46 4.41 -12.59
C TRP A 91 -6.21 3.24 -13.23
N ASP A 92 -6.19 3.11 -14.56
CA ASP A 92 -6.70 1.93 -15.26
C ASP A 92 -6.01 0.64 -14.77
N GLN A 93 -4.68 0.69 -14.58
CA GLN A 93 -3.90 -0.43 -14.06
C GLN A 93 -4.23 -0.74 -12.59
N VAL A 94 -4.47 0.28 -11.76
CA VAL A 94 -4.90 0.12 -10.37
C VAL A 94 -6.27 -0.55 -10.31
N GLU A 95 -7.23 -0.11 -11.13
CA GLU A 95 -8.56 -0.72 -11.21
C GLU A 95 -8.47 -2.18 -11.66
N ALA A 96 -7.73 -2.45 -12.74
CA ALA A 96 -7.51 -3.81 -13.24
C ALA A 96 -6.87 -4.72 -12.19
N PHE A 97 -5.91 -4.20 -11.41
CA PHE A 97 -5.29 -4.93 -10.31
C PHE A 97 -6.29 -5.28 -9.21
N LEU A 98 -7.13 -4.32 -8.79
CA LEU A 98 -8.14 -4.52 -7.75
C LEU A 98 -9.22 -5.54 -8.15
N MET A 99 -9.49 -5.72 -9.44
CA MET A 99 -10.43 -6.74 -9.93
C MET A 99 -9.95 -8.18 -9.68
N VAL A 100 -8.63 -8.40 -9.66
CA VAL A 100 -8.03 -9.75 -9.63
C VAL A 100 -7.30 -10.06 -8.33
N TRP A 101 -6.78 -9.05 -7.65
CA TRP A 101 -5.98 -9.25 -6.45
C TRP A 101 -6.84 -9.35 -5.20
N ARG A 102 -6.45 -10.27 -4.31
CA ARG A 102 -7.05 -10.47 -2.99
C ARG A 102 -5.96 -10.52 -1.95
N MET A 103 -6.13 -9.77 -0.87
CA MET A 103 -5.13 -9.70 0.19
C MET A 103 -5.02 -11.05 0.93
N PRO A 104 -3.83 -11.66 1.00
CA PRO A 104 -3.61 -12.82 1.85
C PRO A 104 -3.82 -12.46 3.32
N GLY A 105 -4.61 -13.28 4.03
CA GLY A 105 -4.91 -13.04 5.45
C GLY A 105 -5.89 -11.89 5.71
N ARG A 106 -6.66 -11.45 4.70
CA ARG A 106 -7.63 -10.33 4.82
C ARG A 106 -8.61 -10.43 5.99
N GLU A 107 -8.91 -11.64 6.48
CA GLU A 107 -9.76 -11.82 7.65
C GLU A 107 -9.18 -11.16 8.90
N ALA A 108 -7.84 -11.12 9.01
CA ALA A 108 -7.13 -10.48 10.11
C ALA A 108 -7.03 -8.95 9.98
N LEU A 109 -7.40 -8.36 8.82
CA LEU A 109 -7.47 -6.90 8.65
C LEU A 109 -8.67 -6.30 9.38
N ARG A 110 -9.75 -7.09 9.51
CA ARG A 110 -10.94 -6.64 10.24
C ARG A 110 -10.56 -6.45 11.70
N LYS A 111 -10.73 -5.23 12.19
CA LYS A 111 -10.59 -4.94 13.61
C LYS A 111 -11.57 -5.86 14.35
N ALA A 112 -11.08 -6.64 15.30
CA ALA A 112 -11.98 -7.31 16.24
C ALA A 112 -12.80 -6.22 16.92
N ASP A 113 -14.12 -6.30 16.82
CA ASP A 113 -15.03 -5.45 17.58
C ASP A 113 -14.62 -5.59 19.07
N PRO A 114 -14.30 -4.50 19.79
CA PRO A 114 -13.95 -4.58 21.21
C PRO A 114 -15.16 -4.88 22.11
N GLY A 115 -16.12 -5.69 21.65
CA GLY A 115 -17.42 -5.93 22.28
C GLY A 115 -17.92 -7.37 22.16
N ALA A 116 -17.07 -8.35 22.51
CA ALA A 116 -17.48 -9.71 22.86
C ALA A 116 -17.12 -10.02 24.31
#